data_AF-A0A2V8NKL6-F1
#
_entry.id   AF-A0A2V8NKL6-F1
#
_cell.length_a   1.000
_cell.length_b   1.000
_cell.length_c   1.000
_cell.angle_alpha   90.00
_cell.angle_beta   90.00
_cell.angle_gamma   90.00
#
_symmetry.space_group_name_H-M   'P 1'
#
loop_
_entity.id
_entity.type
_entity.pdbx_description
1 polymer ?
#
loop_
_entity_poly.entity_id
_entity_poly.type
_entity_poly.pdbx_seq_one_letter_code
_entity_poly.pdbx_strand_id
1 'polypeptide(L)'
;MPATQKRRELDLTDFPPGTVSEYATLVCLACIFDIFTKQLGLAPRTAYSEVKRHSPSVQELTAPQAMRPYFDSEEKNPHCPYCNAAKRWHARFDTYRIEGGKLTDAARRALLKSLPKAEDQFQVVETKSDRRTLFFEWLDALGRRLDFETDAWLADAARAYLERTEPKTNWAEVFEGLRAVRRSQRLETGWERDGDRLFLAPALYNDVLFVQYLVSRSHKYGGRTFEGRLTLMELVRRLRYSGHLDAQGITERDQFDVLEKLVEHMTGGEGAVKLYYIVDRRDFLEKVKTVYSHYAT
;
A
#
# COMPACT_ATOMS: atom_id res chain seq x y z
N MET A 1 5.89 -10.01 18.50
CA MET A 1 4.65 -9.57 19.18
C MET A 1 3.67 -9.15 18.10
N PRO A 2 2.47 -9.75 18.00
CA PRO A 2 1.53 -9.34 16.97
C PRO A 2 1.10 -7.91 17.28
N ALA A 3 1.28 -7.03 16.31
CA ALA A 3 0.76 -5.66 16.38
C ALA A 3 -0.73 -5.75 16.76
N THR A 4 -1.11 -5.09 17.84
CA THR A 4 -2.48 -4.95 18.30
C THR A 4 -3.33 -4.61 17.08
N GLN A 5 -4.16 -5.55 16.63
CA GLN A 5 -5.04 -5.36 15.49
C GLN A 5 -5.88 -4.11 15.78
N LYS A 6 -5.54 -2.98 15.14
CA LYS A 6 -6.48 -1.87 14.99
C LYS A 6 -7.78 -2.52 14.53
N ARG A 7 -8.85 -2.36 15.30
CA ARG A 7 -10.17 -2.93 15.01
C ARG A 7 -10.51 -2.50 13.57
N ARG A 8 -10.32 -3.40 12.61
CA ARG A 8 -10.58 -3.13 11.20
C ARG A 8 -12.09 -3.02 11.08
N GLU A 9 -12.58 -1.82 10.80
CA GLU A 9 -14.04 -1.61 10.70
C GLU A 9 -14.61 -2.15 9.39
N LEU A 10 -13.77 -2.31 8.36
CA LEU A 10 -14.09 -3.05 7.14
C LEU A 10 -13.40 -4.40 7.12
N ASP A 11 -14.15 -5.42 6.70
CA ASP A 11 -13.60 -6.74 6.46
C ASP A 11 -12.87 -6.76 5.11
N LEU A 12 -11.59 -7.08 5.16
CA LEU A 12 -10.68 -7.12 4.01
C LEU A 12 -10.04 -8.50 3.81
N THR A 13 -10.52 -9.53 4.53
CA THR A 13 -9.88 -10.87 4.51
C THR A 13 -9.90 -11.53 3.15
N ASP A 14 -10.90 -11.21 2.31
CA ASP A 14 -11.06 -11.80 0.98
C ASP A 14 -10.14 -11.17 -0.07
N PHE A 15 -9.40 -10.11 0.27
CA PHE A 15 -8.46 -9.49 -0.63
C PHE A 15 -7.07 -10.14 -0.51
N PRO A 16 -6.41 -10.43 -1.64
CA PRO A 16 -5.03 -10.88 -1.63
C PRO A 16 -4.10 -9.91 -0.89
N PRO A 17 -3.11 -10.41 -0.14
CA PRO A 17 -2.13 -9.56 0.53
C PRO A 17 -1.45 -8.62 -0.48
N GLY A 18 -1.22 -7.37 -0.06
CA GLY A 18 -0.57 -6.36 -0.88
C GLY A 18 -1.42 -5.74 -1.99
N THR A 19 -2.68 -6.17 -2.20
CA THR A 19 -3.60 -5.55 -3.16
C THR A 19 -4.46 -4.44 -2.56
N VAL A 20 -4.44 -4.30 -1.24
CA VAL A 20 -5.11 -3.24 -0.49
C VAL A 20 -4.09 -2.40 0.27
N SER A 21 -4.20 -1.09 0.17
CA SER A 21 -3.43 -0.13 0.95
C SER A 21 -4.37 0.70 1.82
N GLU A 22 -3.99 0.88 3.09
CA GLU A 22 -4.78 1.61 4.08
C GLU A 22 -4.08 2.95 4.39
N TYR A 23 -4.85 4.03 4.40
CA TYR A 23 -4.41 5.38 4.79
C TYR A 23 -5.31 5.90 5.89
N ALA A 24 -4.74 6.64 6.84
CA ALA A 24 -5.49 7.26 7.92
C ALA A 24 -5.07 8.72 8.04
N THR A 25 -6.03 9.61 7.81
CA THR A 25 -5.78 11.06 7.76
C THR A 25 -6.76 11.76 8.69
N LEU A 26 -6.26 12.72 9.47
CA LEU A 26 -7.08 13.51 10.39
C LEU A 26 -7.39 14.88 9.82
N VAL A 27 -8.50 15.45 10.24
CA VAL A 27 -8.90 16.83 9.94
C VAL A 27 -9.39 17.52 11.21
N CYS A 28 -9.09 18.81 11.34
CA CYS A 28 -9.54 19.58 12.51
C CYS A 28 -10.86 20.29 12.21
N LEU A 29 -11.94 19.86 12.86
CA LEU A 29 -13.25 20.48 12.69
C LEU A 29 -13.31 21.89 13.26
N ALA A 30 -12.55 22.21 14.31
CA ALA A 30 -12.46 23.57 14.82
C ALA A 30 -11.85 24.53 13.79
N CYS A 31 -10.77 24.12 13.10
CA CYS A 31 -10.19 24.89 11.99
C CYS A 31 -11.23 25.13 10.89
N ILE A 32 -11.93 24.07 10.49
CA ILE A 32 -12.90 24.15 9.40
C ILE A 32 -14.06 25.07 9.78
N PHE A 33 -14.66 24.88 10.96
CA PHE A 33 -15.77 25.71 11.41
C PHE A 33 -15.36 27.17 11.59
N ASP A 34 -14.16 27.46 12.07
CA ASP A 34 -13.65 28.83 12.18
C ASP A 34 -13.48 29.51 10.81
N ILE A 35 -13.08 28.77 9.77
CA ILE A 35 -13.05 29.31 8.39
C ILE A 35 -14.47 29.72 7.97
N PHE A 36 -15.44 28.82 8.08
CA PHE A 36 -16.81 29.11 7.63
C PHE A 36 -17.50 30.18 8.46
N THR A 37 -17.33 30.18 9.78
CA THR A 37 -18.06 31.08 10.68
C THR A 37 -17.36 32.43 10.88
N LYS A 38 -16.05 32.44 11.11
CA LYS A 38 -15.30 33.68 11.41
C LYS A 38 -14.77 34.37 10.15
N GLN A 39 -14.29 33.60 9.16
CA GLN A 39 -13.71 34.20 7.95
C GLN A 39 -14.76 34.45 6.87
N LEU A 40 -15.66 33.50 6.65
CA LEU A 40 -16.72 33.62 5.64
C LEU A 40 -18.05 34.17 6.19
N GLY A 41 -18.17 34.36 7.51
CA GLY A 41 -19.34 34.96 8.14
C GLY A 41 -20.61 34.12 8.04
N LEU A 42 -20.51 32.81 7.80
CA LEU A 42 -21.68 31.94 7.70
C LEU A 42 -22.27 31.65 9.08
N ALA A 43 -23.60 31.60 9.15
CA ALA A 43 -24.31 31.13 10.33
C ALA A 43 -23.90 29.66 10.64
N PRO A 44 -23.80 29.24 11.92
CA PRO A 44 -23.37 27.90 12.31
C PRO A 44 -24.12 26.75 11.63
N ARG A 45 -25.43 26.91 11.40
CA ARG A 45 -26.26 25.92 10.69
C ARG A 45 -25.89 25.78 9.22
N THR A 46 -25.57 26.88 8.55
CA THR A 46 -25.09 26.89 7.17
C THR A 46 -23.70 26.28 7.09
N ALA A 47 -22.79 26.69 7.98
CA ALA A 47 -21.46 26.09 8.10
C ALA A 47 -21.53 24.57 8.31
N TYR A 48 -22.38 24.08 9.22
CA TYR A 48 -22.60 22.65 9.42
C TYR A 48 -23.02 21.94 8.13
N SER A 49 -23.93 22.52 7.36
CA SER A 49 -24.44 21.92 6.12
C SER A 49 -23.34 21.83 5.06
N GLU A 50 -22.50 22.85 4.94
CA GLU A 50 -21.33 22.86 4.04
C GLU A 50 -20.28 21.83 4.48
N VAL A 51 -19.90 21.83 5.76
CA VAL A 51 -18.92 20.89 6.31
C VAL A 51 -19.39 19.44 6.16
N LYS A 52 -20.67 19.15 6.41
CA LYS A 52 -21.23 17.80 6.24
C LYS A 52 -21.15 17.30 4.79
N ARG A 53 -21.29 18.21 3.81
CA ARG A 53 -21.20 17.89 2.37
C ARG A 53 -19.76 17.74 1.88
N HIS A 54 -18.77 18.14 2.69
CA HIS A 54 -17.37 18.06 2.32
C HIS A 54 -16.97 16.63 1.94
N SER A 55 -16.43 16.49 0.74
CA SER A 55 -16.01 15.24 0.14
C SER A 55 -14.53 15.36 -0.17
N PRO A 56 -13.64 14.82 0.69
CA PRO A 56 -12.20 14.91 0.48
C PRO A 56 -11.81 14.25 -0.85
N SER A 57 -10.80 14.83 -1.52
CA SER A 57 -10.23 14.21 -2.71
C SER A 57 -9.27 13.08 -2.33
N VAL A 58 -9.06 12.12 -3.24
CA VAL A 58 -8.08 11.04 -3.03
C VAL A 58 -6.68 11.62 -2.79
N GLN A 59 -6.30 12.65 -3.55
CA GLN A 59 -4.99 13.30 -3.42
C GLN A 59 -4.78 13.89 -2.02
N GLU A 60 -5.80 14.51 -1.43
CA GLU A 60 -5.73 15.05 -0.06
C GLU A 60 -5.54 13.95 0.99
N LEU A 61 -6.14 12.78 0.77
CA LEU A 61 -6.17 11.69 1.75
C LEU A 61 -4.97 10.76 1.66
N THR A 62 -4.34 10.65 0.49
CA THR A 62 -3.27 9.68 0.23
C THR A 62 -1.94 10.32 -0.11
N ALA A 63 -1.83 11.65 -0.04
CA ALA A 63 -0.56 12.35 -0.24
C ALA A 63 0.49 11.88 0.78
N PRO A 64 1.78 11.77 0.39
CA PRO A 64 2.87 11.43 1.32
C PRO A 64 3.05 12.45 2.45
N GLN A 65 2.65 13.69 2.23
CA GLN A 65 2.64 14.76 3.22
C GLN A 65 1.23 15.31 3.30
N ALA A 66 0.66 15.32 4.51
CA ALA A 66 -0.66 15.87 4.72
C ALA A 66 -0.71 17.36 4.35
N MET A 67 -1.70 17.74 3.54
CA MET A 67 -1.96 19.13 3.17
C MET A 67 -3.00 19.73 4.11
N ARG A 68 -2.89 21.02 4.45
CA ARG A 68 -3.93 21.72 5.23
C ARG A 68 -5.30 21.56 4.55
N PRO A 69 -6.40 21.29 5.28
CA PRO A 69 -6.54 21.25 6.75
C PRO A 69 -6.23 19.88 7.38
N TYR A 70 -5.75 18.92 6.61
CA TYR A 70 -5.46 17.57 7.06
C TYR A 70 -4.10 17.47 7.76
N PHE A 71 -3.93 16.41 8.55
CA PHE A 71 -2.67 16.08 9.22
C PHE A 71 -2.60 14.59 9.54
N ASP A 72 -1.38 14.07 9.68
CA ASP A 72 -1.17 12.64 9.87
C ASP A 72 -1.65 12.15 11.23
N SER A 73 -2.27 10.97 11.22
CA SER A 73 -2.66 10.24 12.41
C SER A 73 -1.45 9.46 12.95
N GLU A 74 -0.63 10.11 13.75
CA GLU A 74 0.16 9.41 14.75
C GLU A 74 -0.25 9.91 16.14
N GLU A 75 -0.33 8.99 17.09
CA GLU A 75 -0.72 9.18 18.50
C GLU A 75 0.03 10.29 19.27
N LYS A 76 0.94 11.01 18.61
CA LYS A 76 1.85 12.02 19.14
C LYS A 76 1.27 13.43 19.28
N ASN A 77 0.19 13.76 18.58
CA ASN A 77 -0.33 15.14 18.56
C ASN A 77 -1.64 15.26 19.37
N PRO A 78 -1.59 15.61 20.67
CA PRO A 78 -2.80 15.87 21.47
C PRO A 78 -3.61 17.08 20.96
N HIS A 79 -2.97 17.93 20.14
CA HIS A 79 -3.52 19.17 19.63
C HIS A 79 -3.36 19.27 18.11
N CYS A 80 -4.25 20.03 17.47
CA CYS A 80 -4.19 20.34 16.05
C CYS A 80 -2.94 21.20 15.77
N PRO A 81 -2.12 20.86 14.77
CA PRO A 81 -0.91 21.62 14.44
C PRO A 81 -1.18 23.04 13.91
N TYR A 82 -2.44 23.36 13.56
CA TYR A 82 -2.81 24.63 12.92
C TYR A 82 -3.50 25.61 13.87
N CYS A 83 -4.39 25.13 14.74
CA CYS A 83 -5.15 25.99 15.68
C CYS A 83 -4.98 25.59 17.15
N ASN A 84 -4.15 24.59 17.44
CA ASN A 84 -3.94 24.04 18.79
C ASN A 84 -5.20 23.42 19.45
N ALA A 85 -6.28 23.20 18.69
CA ALA A 85 -7.50 22.57 19.20
C ALA A 85 -7.25 21.13 19.66
N ALA A 86 -7.84 20.77 20.80
CA ALA A 86 -7.72 19.44 21.40
C ALA A 86 -8.27 18.32 20.50
N LYS A 87 -7.80 17.08 20.74
CA LYS A 87 -8.17 15.86 20.00
C LYS A 87 -9.68 15.61 19.83
N ARG A 88 -10.53 16.11 20.73
CA ARG A 88 -12.00 16.01 20.58
C ARG A 88 -12.53 16.62 19.27
N TRP A 89 -11.81 17.61 18.72
CA TRP A 89 -12.17 18.30 17.48
C TRP A 89 -11.62 17.62 16.21
N HIS A 90 -10.84 16.55 16.36
CA HIS A 90 -10.18 15.90 15.21
C HIS A 90 -11.07 14.80 14.67
N ALA A 91 -11.45 14.87 13.40
CA ALA A 91 -12.14 13.80 12.70
C ALA A 91 -11.16 12.98 11.86
N ARG A 92 -11.39 11.67 11.78
CA ARG A 92 -10.59 10.71 11.03
C ARG A 92 -11.29 10.28 9.75
N PHE A 93 -10.50 10.19 8.68
CA PHE A 93 -10.85 9.51 7.44
C PHE A 93 -9.96 8.28 7.30
N ASP A 94 -10.57 7.10 7.32
CA ASP A 94 -9.90 5.87 6.93
C ASP A 94 -10.16 5.62 5.45
N THR A 95 -9.08 5.50 4.68
CA THR A 95 -9.14 5.34 3.22
C THR A 95 -8.52 4.01 2.82
N TYR A 96 -9.31 3.21 2.11
CA TYR A 96 -8.92 1.90 1.63
C TYR A 96 -8.76 1.96 0.12
N ARG A 97 -7.53 1.80 -0.37
CA ARG A 97 -7.21 1.72 -1.79
C ARG A 97 -7.11 0.26 -2.22
N ILE A 98 -7.95 -0.14 -3.16
CA ILE A 98 -8.00 -1.48 -3.73
C ILE A 98 -7.51 -1.42 -5.18
N GLU A 99 -6.50 -2.21 -5.49
CA GLU A 99 -6.02 -2.39 -6.86
C GLU A 99 -7.07 -3.12 -7.70
N GLY A 100 -7.42 -2.59 -8.87
CA GLY A 100 -8.37 -3.22 -9.78
C GLY A 100 -7.73 -4.35 -10.58
N GLY A 101 -8.32 -5.53 -10.55
CA GLY A 101 -7.87 -6.66 -11.36
C GLY A 101 -8.78 -7.87 -11.21
N LYS A 102 -8.49 -8.93 -11.97
CA LYS A 102 -9.27 -10.19 -11.91
C LYS A 102 -9.31 -10.78 -10.50
N LEU A 103 -8.23 -10.61 -9.73
CA LEU A 103 -8.07 -11.15 -8.38
C LEU A 103 -8.88 -10.41 -7.31
N THR A 104 -9.19 -9.12 -7.53
CA THR A 104 -9.84 -8.26 -6.53
C THR A 104 -11.29 -7.92 -6.89
N ASP A 105 -11.72 -8.11 -8.14
CA ASP A 105 -13.02 -7.64 -8.64
C ASP A 105 -14.21 -8.25 -7.87
N ALA A 106 -14.18 -9.56 -7.60
CA ALA A 106 -15.23 -10.25 -6.87
C ALA A 106 -15.33 -9.78 -5.41
N ALA A 107 -14.20 -9.77 -4.69
CA ALA A 107 -14.12 -9.29 -3.31
C ALA A 107 -14.52 -7.81 -3.20
N ARG A 108 -14.07 -6.96 -4.13
CA ARG A 108 -14.47 -5.54 -4.20
C ARG A 108 -15.98 -5.38 -4.35
N ARG A 109 -16.61 -6.10 -5.29
CA ARG A 109 -18.06 -6.02 -5.48
C ARG A 109 -18.83 -6.51 -4.26
N ALA A 110 -18.36 -7.57 -3.61
CA ALA A 110 -18.96 -8.09 -2.39
C ALA A 110 -18.88 -7.06 -1.25
N LEU A 111 -17.70 -6.46 -1.04
CA LEU A 111 -17.49 -5.39 -0.07
C LEU A 111 -18.41 -4.19 -0.35
N LEU A 112 -18.42 -3.66 -1.58
CA LEU A 112 -19.27 -2.52 -1.93
C LEU A 112 -20.77 -2.80 -1.74
N LYS A 113 -21.20 -4.07 -1.86
CA LYS A 113 -22.58 -4.49 -1.62
C LYS A 113 -22.89 -4.57 -0.12
N SER A 114 -21.92 -4.92 0.73
CA SER A 114 -22.10 -5.01 2.18
C SER A 114 -22.05 -3.64 2.87
N LEU A 115 -21.46 -2.61 2.23
CA LEU A 115 -21.41 -1.27 2.79
C LEU A 115 -22.82 -0.66 2.97
N PRO A 116 -23.12 -0.07 4.14
CA PRO A 116 -24.30 0.75 4.34
C PRO A 116 -24.39 1.87 3.29
N LYS A 117 -25.56 2.00 2.65
CA LYS A 117 -25.84 3.08 1.68
C LYS A 117 -26.45 4.34 2.31
N ALA A 118 -26.67 4.32 3.62
CA ALA A 118 -27.31 5.42 4.33
C ALA A 118 -26.31 6.55 4.63
N GLU A 119 -26.79 7.79 4.63
CA GLU A 119 -26.10 9.00 5.12
C GLU A 119 -24.73 9.32 4.50
N ASP A 120 -24.42 8.83 3.29
CA ASP A 120 -23.15 9.09 2.60
C ASP A 120 -21.90 8.72 3.45
N GLN A 121 -22.04 7.68 4.28
CA GLN A 121 -21.00 7.20 5.20
C GLN A 121 -19.74 6.71 4.49
N PHE A 122 -19.90 6.19 3.28
CA PHE A 122 -18.80 5.71 2.45
C PHE A 122 -18.81 6.44 1.12
N GLN A 123 -17.68 7.03 0.78
CA GLN A 123 -17.45 7.62 -0.54
C GLN A 123 -16.56 6.67 -1.34
N VAL A 124 -17.01 6.33 -2.56
CA VAL A 124 -16.26 5.46 -3.46
C VAL A 124 -15.74 6.29 -4.62
N VAL A 125 -14.42 6.28 -4.84
CA VAL A 125 -13.77 7.02 -5.93
C VAL A 125 -12.99 6.05 -6.81
N GLU A 126 -13.20 6.11 -8.12
CA GLU A 126 -12.39 5.38 -9.10
C GLU A 126 -11.34 6.33 -9.69
N THR A 127 -10.08 5.92 -9.70
CA THR A 127 -9.02 6.63 -10.43
C THR A 127 -8.30 5.69 -11.38
N LYS A 128 -7.63 6.26 -12.39
CA LYS A 128 -6.77 5.52 -13.31
C LYS A 128 -5.32 5.65 -12.88
N SER A 129 -4.58 4.57 -12.99
CA SER A 129 -3.14 4.48 -12.80
C SER A 129 -2.58 3.49 -13.84
N ASP A 130 -1.32 3.16 -13.73
CA ASP A 130 -0.64 2.18 -14.57
C ASP A 130 0.10 1.15 -13.69
N ARG A 131 0.36 -0.04 -14.23
CA ARG A 131 0.98 -1.13 -13.46
C ARG A 131 2.38 -0.81 -12.96
N ARG A 132 3.14 0.03 -13.68
CA ARG A 132 4.50 0.43 -13.31
C ARG A 132 4.45 1.30 -12.06
N THR A 133 3.58 2.30 -12.02
CA THR A 133 3.32 3.15 -10.85
C THR A 133 2.92 2.30 -9.65
N LEU A 134 1.97 1.36 -9.80
CA LEU A 134 1.55 0.48 -8.70
C LEU A 134 2.67 -0.41 -8.17
N PHE A 135 3.52 -0.92 -9.05
CA PHE A 135 4.66 -1.73 -8.64
C PHE A 135 5.65 -0.94 -7.79
N PHE A 136 5.98 0.29 -8.19
CA PHE A 136 6.89 1.13 -7.39
C PHE A 136 6.26 1.60 -6.07
N GLU A 137 4.98 1.95 -6.07
CA GLU A 137 4.26 2.27 -4.82
C GLU A 137 4.23 1.06 -3.87
N TRP A 138 4.07 -0.15 -4.40
CA TRP A 138 4.16 -1.39 -3.62
C TRP A 138 5.57 -1.61 -3.07
N LEU A 139 6.62 -1.40 -3.89
CA LEU A 139 8.01 -1.49 -3.43
C LEU A 139 8.32 -0.47 -2.33
N ASP A 140 7.84 0.77 -2.45
CA ASP A 140 8.01 1.80 -1.43
C ASP A 140 7.28 1.44 -0.13
N ALA A 141 6.06 0.93 -0.24
CA ALA A 141 5.29 0.48 0.92
C ALA A 141 5.91 -0.73 1.60
N LEU A 142 6.48 -1.65 0.81
CA LEU A 142 7.25 -2.79 1.31
C LEU A 142 8.51 -2.31 2.03
N GLY A 143 9.30 -1.44 1.40
CA GLY A 143 10.54 -0.91 1.98
C GLY A 143 10.34 -0.22 3.33
N ARG A 144 9.22 0.50 3.53
CA ARG A 144 8.91 1.14 4.83
C ARG A 144 8.55 0.15 5.96
N ARG A 145 8.16 -1.08 5.62
CA ARG A 145 7.77 -2.13 6.59
C ARG A 145 8.93 -3.06 6.95
N LEU A 146 9.93 -3.13 6.09
CA LEU A 146 11.07 -4.03 6.26
C LEU A 146 12.11 -3.43 7.21
N ASP A 147 12.68 -4.27 8.07
CA ASP A 147 13.84 -3.93 8.88
C ASP A 147 15.14 -4.35 8.16
N PHE A 148 15.77 -3.39 7.49
CA PHE A 148 17.00 -3.61 6.74
C PHE A 148 18.25 -3.83 7.59
N GLU A 149 18.17 -3.70 8.92
CA GLU A 149 19.29 -3.95 9.82
C GLU A 149 19.52 -5.44 10.08
N THR A 150 18.52 -6.29 9.81
CA THR A 150 18.62 -7.75 9.94
C THR A 150 18.66 -8.43 8.57
N ASP A 151 18.81 -9.76 8.53
CA ASP A 151 18.73 -10.53 7.28
C ASP A 151 17.32 -11.11 7.06
N ALA A 152 16.46 -11.00 8.07
CA ALA A 152 15.10 -11.53 8.03
C ALA A 152 14.25 -10.89 6.93
N TRP A 153 14.49 -9.60 6.63
CA TRP A 153 13.74 -8.89 5.60
C TRP A 153 13.87 -9.51 4.21
N LEU A 154 14.95 -10.25 3.91
CA LEU A 154 15.10 -10.93 2.63
C LEU A 154 14.00 -11.99 2.43
N ALA A 155 13.70 -12.74 3.49
CA ALA A 155 12.60 -13.71 3.49
C ALA A 155 11.24 -13.00 3.46
N ASP A 156 11.08 -11.89 4.19
CA ASP A 156 9.85 -11.10 4.18
C ASP A 156 9.55 -10.48 2.79
N ALA A 157 10.58 -9.98 2.11
CA ALA A 157 10.45 -9.46 0.75
C ALA A 157 10.10 -10.57 -0.26
N ALA A 158 10.72 -11.75 -0.13
CA ALA A 158 10.39 -12.92 -0.95
C ALA A 158 8.93 -13.34 -0.73
N ARG A 159 8.49 -13.43 0.53
CA ARG A 159 7.11 -13.73 0.90
C ARG A 159 6.14 -12.72 0.30
N ALA A 160 6.41 -11.42 0.47
CA ALA A 160 5.54 -10.36 -0.03
C ALA A 160 5.36 -10.41 -1.56
N TYR A 161 6.43 -10.75 -2.28
CA TYR A 161 6.36 -10.96 -3.72
C TYR A 161 5.51 -12.19 -4.09
N LEU A 162 5.76 -13.32 -3.42
CA LEU A 162 5.04 -14.58 -3.66
C LEU A 162 3.54 -14.48 -3.33
N GLU A 163 3.18 -13.76 -2.27
CA GLU A 163 1.79 -13.47 -1.92
C GLU A 163 1.05 -12.69 -3.01
N ARG A 164 1.76 -11.84 -3.76
CA ARG A 164 1.17 -11.07 -4.87
C ARG A 164 1.02 -11.92 -6.14
N THR A 165 1.99 -12.79 -6.42
CA THR A 165 2.02 -13.62 -7.64
C THR A 165 1.13 -14.86 -7.52
N GLU A 166 1.11 -15.50 -6.35
CA GLU A 166 0.32 -16.70 -6.06
C GLU A 166 -0.60 -16.48 -4.84
N PRO A 167 -1.63 -15.64 -4.96
CA PRO A 167 -2.44 -15.20 -3.82
C PRO A 167 -3.33 -16.28 -3.20
N LYS A 168 -3.50 -17.42 -3.86
CA LYS A 168 -4.28 -18.56 -3.36
C LYS A 168 -3.49 -19.42 -2.37
N THR A 169 -2.17 -19.26 -2.33
CA THR A 169 -1.30 -20.04 -1.47
C THR A 169 -1.24 -19.40 -0.09
N ASN A 170 -1.35 -20.21 0.97
CA ASN A 170 -1.17 -19.75 2.34
C ASN A 170 0.33 -19.54 2.64
N TRP A 171 0.89 -18.43 2.17
CA TRP A 171 2.32 -18.14 2.34
C TRP A 171 2.74 -17.94 3.79
N ALA A 172 1.82 -17.58 4.69
CA ALA A 172 2.11 -17.51 6.12
C ALA A 172 2.53 -18.87 6.67
N GLU A 173 1.78 -19.92 6.33
CA GLU A 173 2.08 -21.31 6.70
C GLU A 173 3.35 -21.81 5.98
N VAL A 174 3.50 -21.50 4.69
CA VAL A 174 4.69 -21.90 3.91
C VAL A 174 5.98 -21.27 4.44
N PHE A 175 5.93 -20.06 5.00
CA PHE A 175 7.09 -19.39 5.59
C PHE A 175 7.25 -19.66 7.10
N GLU A 176 6.30 -20.33 7.75
CA GLU A 176 6.40 -20.63 9.18
C GLU A 176 7.60 -21.55 9.47
N GLY A 177 8.51 -21.11 10.35
CA GLY A 177 9.70 -21.87 10.72
C GLY A 177 10.75 -21.98 9.60
N LEU A 178 10.63 -21.21 8.52
CA LEU A 178 11.57 -21.23 7.41
C LEU A 178 12.94 -20.65 7.82
N ARG A 179 14.02 -21.34 7.48
CA ARG A 179 15.40 -20.85 7.68
C ARG A 179 16.05 -20.32 6.42
N ALA A 180 15.65 -20.82 5.24
CA ALA A 180 16.24 -20.37 4.00
C ALA A 180 15.28 -20.51 2.81
N VAL A 181 15.38 -19.54 1.89
CA VAL A 181 14.84 -19.63 0.53
C VAL A 181 16.02 -19.89 -0.41
N ARG A 182 15.88 -20.85 -1.32
CA ARG A 182 16.95 -21.27 -2.23
C ARG A 182 16.43 -21.45 -3.65
N ARG A 183 17.34 -21.31 -4.61
CA ARG A 183 17.09 -21.72 -5.99
C ARG A 183 17.02 -23.25 -6.08
N SER A 184 15.97 -23.76 -6.71
CA SER A 184 15.85 -25.17 -7.07
C SER A 184 16.65 -25.47 -8.34
N GLN A 185 17.28 -26.64 -8.38
CA GLN A 185 17.92 -27.18 -9.59
C GLN A 185 17.02 -28.17 -10.34
N ARG A 186 15.94 -28.65 -9.70
CA ARG A 186 15.05 -29.68 -10.25
C ARG A 186 13.69 -29.16 -10.69
N LEU A 187 13.24 -28.03 -10.13
CA LEU A 187 11.95 -27.45 -10.48
C LEU A 187 12.09 -26.58 -11.72
N GLU A 188 11.29 -26.86 -12.73
CA GLU A 188 11.14 -25.99 -13.89
C GLU A 188 10.24 -24.78 -13.57
N THR A 189 9.17 -24.99 -12.79
CA THR A 189 8.18 -23.97 -12.42
C THR A 189 7.74 -24.12 -10.96
N GLY A 190 7.19 -23.04 -10.39
CA GLY A 190 6.62 -23.02 -9.04
C GLY A 190 7.66 -23.10 -7.92
N TRP A 191 7.28 -23.77 -6.83
CA TRP A 191 8.08 -23.87 -5.61
C TRP A 191 7.81 -25.20 -4.90
N GLU A 192 8.72 -25.57 -4.00
CA GLU A 192 8.61 -26.75 -3.16
C GLU A 192 9.19 -26.46 -1.78
N ARG A 193 8.50 -26.90 -0.73
CA ARG A 193 9.02 -26.82 0.64
C ARG A 193 9.58 -28.18 1.05
N ASP A 194 10.80 -28.17 1.55
CA ASP A 194 11.48 -29.33 2.13
C ASP A 194 12.03 -28.95 3.52
N GLY A 195 11.30 -29.36 4.56
CA GLY A 195 11.59 -29.04 5.95
C GLY A 195 11.62 -27.53 6.24
N ASP A 196 12.81 -27.03 6.59
CA ASP A 196 13.08 -25.63 6.91
C ASP A 196 13.53 -24.79 5.70
N ARG A 197 13.42 -25.34 4.47
CA ARG A 197 13.86 -24.70 3.23
C ARG A 197 12.72 -24.59 2.22
N LEU A 198 12.70 -23.46 1.53
CA LEU A 198 11.81 -23.20 0.40
C LEU A 198 12.65 -23.16 -0.86
N PHE A 199 12.37 -24.06 -1.78
CA PHE A 199 13.03 -24.13 -3.08
C PHE A 199 12.13 -23.48 -4.13
N LEU A 200 12.62 -22.42 -4.76
CA LEU A 200 11.92 -21.72 -5.85
C LEU A 200 12.48 -22.16 -7.20
N ALA A 201 11.63 -22.36 -8.20
CA ALA A 201 12.08 -22.56 -9.57
C ALA A 201 12.96 -21.38 -10.05
N PRO A 202 13.91 -21.60 -10.98
CA PRO A 202 14.88 -20.58 -11.39
C PRO A 202 14.29 -19.22 -11.77
N ALA A 203 13.19 -19.19 -12.53
CA ALA A 203 12.53 -17.94 -12.92
C ALA A 203 12.01 -17.18 -11.69
N LEU A 204 11.23 -17.86 -10.85
CA LEU A 204 10.64 -17.28 -9.64
C LEU A 204 11.69 -16.81 -8.63
N TYR A 205 12.79 -17.56 -8.48
CA TYR A 205 13.91 -17.16 -7.64
C TYR A 205 14.57 -15.87 -8.13
N ASN A 206 14.77 -15.74 -9.44
CA ASN A 206 15.38 -14.56 -10.03
C ASN A 206 14.47 -13.32 -9.94
N ASP A 207 13.15 -13.49 -10.06
CA ASP A 207 12.19 -12.40 -9.82
C ASP A 207 12.24 -11.92 -8.36
N VAL A 208 12.34 -12.85 -7.41
CA VAL A 208 12.54 -12.52 -5.99
C VAL A 208 13.85 -11.76 -5.77
N LEU A 209 14.96 -12.18 -6.38
CA LEU A 209 16.23 -11.46 -6.29
C LEU A 209 16.10 -10.04 -6.83
N PHE A 210 15.37 -9.87 -7.92
CA PHE A 210 15.16 -8.56 -8.51
C PHE A 210 14.34 -7.65 -7.60
N VAL A 211 13.27 -8.14 -6.98
CA VAL A 211 12.49 -7.40 -5.97
C VAL A 211 13.38 -7.00 -4.78
N GLN A 212 14.15 -7.93 -4.23
CA GLN A 212 15.08 -7.66 -3.12
C GLN A 212 16.10 -6.59 -3.48
N TYR A 213 16.63 -6.65 -4.70
CA TYR A 213 17.56 -5.66 -5.21
C TYR A 213 16.89 -4.28 -5.28
N LEU A 214 15.69 -4.18 -5.87
CA LEU A 214 14.99 -2.91 -6.02
C LEU A 214 14.65 -2.26 -4.68
N VAL A 215 14.10 -3.03 -3.74
CA VAL A 215 13.64 -2.50 -2.45
C VAL A 215 14.79 -2.03 -1.55
N SER A 216 15.99 -2.61 -1.72
CA SER A 216 17.16 -2.28 -0.89
C SER A 216 18.19 -1.36 -1.57
N ARG A 217 17.98 -1.00 -2.85
CA ARG A 217 18.91 -0.21 -3.66
C ARG A 217 19.22 1.16 -3.05
N SER A 218 18.24 1.78 -2.40
CA SER A 218 18.37 3.10 -1.79
C SER A 218 19.10 3.07 -0.44
N HIS A 219 19.26 1.91 0.19
CA HIS A 219 19.80 1.81 1.54
C HIS A 219 21.34 1.91 1.60
N LYS A 220 22.09 1.42 0.59
CA LYS A 220 23.58 1.46 0.48
C LYS A 220 24.00 1.33 -1.00
N TYR A 221 25.29 1.47 -1.33
CA TYR A 221 25.82 1.30 -2.71
C TYR A 221 25.55 -0.12 -3.26
N GLY A 222 24.39 -0.31 -3.92
CA GLY A 222 23.93 -1.59 -4.48
C GLY A 222 22.83 -2.27 -3.65
N GLY A 223 22.05 -3.13 -4.29
CA GLY A 223 20.94 -3.87 -3.65
C GLY A 223 21.44 -5.13 -2.96
N ARG A 224 20.95 -5.40 -1.76
CA ARG A 224 21.21 -6.64 -1.03
C ARG A 224 20.15 -7.67 -1.41
N THR A 225 20.57 -8.92 -1.59
CA THR A 225 19.73 -10.04 -2.04
C THR A 225 20.16 -11.31 -1.31
N PHE A 226 19.48 -12.44 -1.56
CA PHE A 226 19.94 -13.76 -1.10
C PHE A 226 21.34 -14.13 -1.61
N GLU A 227 21.80 -13.48 -2.68
CA GLU A 227 23.09 -13.72 -3.31
C GLU A 227 24.17 -12.72 -2.89
N GLY A 228 23.90 -11.99 -1.81
CA GLY A 228 24.75 -10.92 -1.31
C GLY A 228 24.38 -9.55 -1.87
N ARG A 229 25.31 -8.61 -1.73
CA ARG A 229 25.16 -7.25 -2.24
C ARG A 229 25.62 -7.21 -3.69
N LEU A 230 24.73 -6.75 -4.57
CA LEU A 230 24.96 -6.66 -6.00
C LEU A 230 24.82 -5.21 -6.46
N THR A 231 25.74 -4.76 -7.30
CA THR A 231 25.53 -3.63 -8.20
C THR A 231 24.55 -4.01 -9.31
N LEU A 232 24.04 -3.02 -10.06
CA LEU A 232 23.17 -3.30 -11.20
C LEU A 232 23.87 -4.20 -12.23
N MET A 233 25.14 -3.92 -12.52
CA MET A 233 25.94 -4.67 -13.46
C MET A 233 26.12 -6.13 -13.04
N GLU A 234 26.37 -6.39 -11.75
CA GLU A 234 26.50 -7.75 -11.21
C GLU A 234 25.18 -8.51 -11.27
N LEU A 235 24.06 -7.86 -10.93
CA LEU A 235 22.73 -8.44 -11.06
C LEU A 235 22.44 -8.81 -12.52
N VAL A 236 22.64 -7.89 -13.46
CA VAL A 236 22.40 -8.13 -14.90
C VAL A 236 23.25 -9.27 -15.44
N ARG A 237 24.55 -9.30 -15.09
CA ARG A 237 25.44 -10.41 -15.47
C ARG A 237 24.90 -11.73 -14.95
N ARG A 238 24.51 -11.79 -13.68
CA ARG A 238 23.97 -13.00 -13.06
C ARG A 238 22.69 -13.47 -13.74
N LEU A 239 21.72 -12.58 -13.95
CA LEU A 239 20.46 -12.93 -14.61
C LEU A 239 20.70 -13.47 -16.02
N ARG A 240 21.66 -12.89 -16.75
CA ARG A 240 22.09 -13.39 -18.06
C ARG A 240 22.71 -14.78 -17.99
N TYR A 241 23.68 -15.00 -17.10
CA TYR A 241 24.31 -16.32 -16.93
C TYR A 241 23.32 -17.40 -16.50
N SER A 242 22.27 -17.04 -15.77
CA SER A 242 21.22 -17.97 -15.38
C SER A 242 20.23 -18.33 -16.50
N GLY A 243 20.32 -17.68 -17.67
CA GLY A 243 19.37 -17.80 -18.78
C GLY A 243 18.05 -17.07 -18.58
N HIS A 244 17.91 -16.31 -17.48
CA HIS A 244 16.65 -15.64 -17.14
C HIS A 244 16.32 -14.49 -18.09
N LEU A 245 17.31 -13.68 -18.48
CA LEU A 245 17.07 -12.61 -19.45
C LEU A 245 16.62 -13.18 -20.80
N ASP A 246 17.28 -14.25 -21.26
CA ASP A 246 16.95 -14.93 -22.52
C ASP A 246 15.54 -15.54 -22.46
N ALA A 247 15.16 -16.15 -21.33
CA ALA A 247 13.82 -16.70 -21.11
C ALA A 247 12.72 -15.63 -21.17
N GLN A 248 13.04 -14.37 -20.85
CA GLN A 248 12.12 -13.22 -20.98
C GLN A 248 12.29 -12.44 -22.29
N GLY A 249 13.13 -12.90 -23.22
CA GLY A 249 13.39 -12.24 -24.49
C GLY A 249 14.16 -10.92 -24.38
N ILE A 250 14.86 -10.69 -23.27
CA ILE A 250 15.64 -9.47 -23.02
C ILE A 250 17.05 -9.64 -23.61
N THR A 251 17.34 -8.91 -24.70
CA THR A 251 18.58 -9.05 -25.48
C THR A 251 19.51 -7.85 -25.39
N GLU A 252 19.02 -6.76 -24.81
CA GLU A 252 19.69 -5.48 -24.62
C GLU A 252 21.02 -5.66 -23.86
N ARG A 253 22.02 -4.85 -24.17
CA ARG A 253 23.37 -4.94 -23.56
C ARG A 253 23.61 -3.88 -22.49
N ASP A 254 22.94 -2.74 -22.60
CA ASP A 254 23.01 -1.70 -21.60
C ASP A 254 22.26 -2.13 -20.33
N GLN A 255 22.84 -1.84 -19.17
CA GLN A 255 22.30 -2.28 -17.89
C GLN A 255 21.01 -1.56 -17.50
N PHE A 256 20.80 -0.33 -17.96
CA PHE A 256 19.60 0.46 -17.70
C PHE A 256 18.45 0.01 -18.59
N ASP A 257 18.72 -0.28 -19.87
CA ASP A 257 17.72 -0.87 -20.77
C ASP A 257 17.23 -2.23 -20.24
N VAL A 258 18.16 -3.09 -19.78
CA VAL A 258 17.81 -4.37 -19.15
C VAL A 258 16.96 -4.16 -17.90
N LEU A 259 17.28 -3.15 -17.07
CA LEU A 259 16.50 -2.82 -15.88
C LEU A 259 15.06 -2.42 -16.26
N GLU A 260 14.88 -1.59 -17.28
CA GLU A 260 13.57 -1.17 -17.75
C GLU A 260 12.76 -2.37 -18.26
N LYS A 261 13.36 -3.24 -19.06
CA LYS A 261 12.72 -4.47 -19.56
C LYS A 261 12.36 -5.45 -18.45
N LEU A 262 13.18 -5.57 -17.41
CA LEU A 262 12.85 -6.38 -16.22
C LEU A 262 11.66 -5.79 -15.46
N VAL A 263 11.59 -4.45 -15.30
CA VAL A 263 10.43 -3.80 -14.70
C VAL A 263 9.18 -3.99 -15.55
N GLU A 264 9.28 -3.86 -16.87
CA GLU A 264 8.19 -4.16 -17.81
C GLU A 264 7.70 -5.60 -17.67
N HIS A 265 8.63 -6.57 -17.58
CA HIS A 265 8.30 -7.97 -17.38
C HIS A 265 7.53 -8.19 -16.07
N MET A 266 8.05 -7.68 -14.95
CA MET A 266 7.46 -7.82 -13.62
C MET A 266 6.07 -7.18 -13.51
N THR A 267 5.87 -6.06 -14.20
CA THR A 267 4.60 -5.34 -14.18
C THR A 267 3.63 -5.83 -15.26
N GLY A 268 4.11 -6.58 -16.26
CA GLY A 268 3.35 -6.91 -17.46
C GLY A 268 3.04 -5.68 -18.32
N GLY A 269 3.93 -4.68 -18.31
CA GLY A 269 3.91 -3.46 -19.13
C GLY A 269 3.04 -2.30 -18.61
N GLU A 270 2.90 -1.24 -19.40
CA GLU A 270 2.17 0.00 -19.09
C GLU A 270 0.63 -0.14 -19.18
N GLY A 271 0.10 -1.31 -18.83
CA GLY A 271 -1.33 -1.53 -18.83
C GLY A 271 -2.04 -0.57 -17.85
N ALA A 272 -3.09 0.10 -18.30
CA ALA A 272 -3.93 0.91 -17.42
C ALA A 272 -4.57 0.04 -16.34
N VAL A 273 -4.52 0.49 -15.10
CA VAL A 273 -5.17 -0.14 -13.95
C VAL A 273 -6.13 0.84 -13.31
N LYS A 274 -7.30 0.35 -12.90
CA LYS A 274 -8.25 1.11 -12.11
C LYS A 274 -7.93 0.94 -10.63
N LEU A 275 -7.93 2.04 -9.89
CA LEU A 275 -7.84 2.03 -8.44
C LEU A 275 -9.18 2.43 -7.85
N TYR A 276 -9.60 1.69 -6.83
CA TYR A 276 -10.84 1.92 -6.13
C TYR A 276 -10.54 2.38 -4.71
N TYR A 277 -10.95 3.61 -4.40
CA TYR A 277 -10.81 4.18 -3.07
C TYR A 277 -12.15 4.12 -2.37
N ILE A 278 -12.16 3.58 -1.16
CA ILE A 278 -13.28 3.62 -0.24
C ILE A 278 -12.86 4.53 0.91
N VAL A 279 -13.50 5.69 1.02
CA VAL A 279 -13.28 6.64 2.12
C VAL A 279 -14.38 6.45 3.14
N ASP A 280 -14.00 6.06 4.35
CA ASP A 280 -14.89 6.00 5.50
C ASP A 280 -15.04 7.38 6.13
N ARG A 281 -16.28 7.89 6.14
CA ARG A 281 -16.64 9.21 6.64
C ARG A 281 -17.40 9.13 7.96
N ARG A 282 -17.56 7.96 8.58
CA ARG A 282 -18.43 7.79 9.77
C ARG A 282 -17.97 8.64 10.95
N ASP A 283 -16.69 8.57 11.33
CA ASP A 283 -16.13 9.39 12.42
C ASP A 283 -16.26 10.88 12.10
N PHE A 284 -16.00 11.28 10.86
CA PHE A 284 -16.20 12.66 10.41
C PHE A 284 -17.65 13.12 10.56
N LEU A 285 -18.61 12.37 10.03
CA LEU A 285 -20.03 12.73 10.09
C LEU A 285 -20.56 12.77 11.52
N GLU A 286 -20.12 11.86 12.38
CA GLU A 286 -20.47 11.84 13.81
C GLU A 286 -19.89 13.06 14.54
N LYS A 287 -18.61 13.36 14.33
CA LYS A 287 -17.97 14.50 14.99
C LYS A 287 -18.49 15.84 14.50
N VAL A 288 -18.84 15.97 13.23
CA VAL A 288 -19.46 17.20 12.70
C VAL A 288 -20.81 17.47 13.38
N LYS A 289 -21.61 16.43 13.69
CA LYS A 289 -22.84 16.57 14.50
C LYS A 289 -22.53 17.10 15.90
N THR A 290 -21.52 16.52 16.57
CA THR A 290 -21.09 16.90 17.93
C THR A 290 -20.53 18.34 17.98
N VAL A 291 -19.72 18.72 16.99
CA VAL A 291 -19.13 20.06 16.90
C VAL A 291 -20.21 21.11 16.64
N TYR A 292 -21.18 20.83 15.78
CA TYR A 292 -22.29 21.75 15.55
C TYR A 292 -23.07 22.06 16.82
N SER A 293 -23.32 21.06 17.69
CA SER A 293 -24.00 21.33 18.97
C SER A 293 -23.25 22.32 19.87
N HIS A 294 -21.93 22.44 19.74
CA HIS A 294 -21.13 23.44 20.47
C HIS A 294 -21.17 24.85 19.84
N TYR A 295 -21.40 24.97 18.54
CA TYR A 295 -21.46 26.27 17.84
C TYR A 295 -22.90 26.81 17.72
N ALA A 296 -23.90 25.97 17.98
CA ALA A 296 -25.33 26.34 17.90
C ALA A 296 -25.89 26.90 19.22
N THR A 297 -25.12 26.88 20.31
CA THR A 297 -25.37 27.59 21.57
C THR A 297 -24.84 29.01 21.50
#